data_AF-A0A534UPW7-F1
#
_entry.id   AF-A0A534UPW7-F1
#
_cell.length_a   1.000
_cell.length_b   1.000
_cell.length_c   1.000
_cell.angle_alpha   90.00
_cell.angle_beta   90.00
_cell.angle_gamma   90.00
#
_symmetry.space_group_name_H-M   'P 1'
#
loop_
_entity.id
_entity.type
_entity.pdbx_description
1 polymer ?
#
loop_
_entity_poly.entity_id
_entity_poly.type
_entity_poly.pdbx_seq_one_letter_code
_entity_poly.pdbx_strand_id
1 'polypeptide(L)'
;MLKQLEQQEIVLKNYGRWSETDLLEYIADRLRAVDELIYAPEDFDGFHEVEELAQVQIANVSVAVACRSDASIDEVQRQLQKVYGQRLGILIFQDDPSTYRLRQLDGSLPASLERAYERLNLLDPAVKSGSENRWGGSTENGASPRKTGTSLSPTQIIEAVREAFWAPNLSLSRRCRLQ
;
A
#
# COMPACT_ATOMS: atom_id res chain seq x y z
N MET A 1 14.08 0.53 -32.60
CA MET A 1 13.03 1.01 -31.68
C MET A 1 13.47 2.21 -30.83
N LEU A 2 14.43 2.11 -29.89
CA LEU A 2 14.91 3.27 -29.09
C LEU A 2 15.32 4.49 -29.95
N LYS A 3 16.11 4.25 -31.01
CA LYS A 3 16.49 5.29 -32.00
C LYS A 3 15.30 5.89 -32.76
N GLN A 4 14.20 5.16 -32.93
CA GLN A 4 12.99 5.68 -33.57
C GLN A 4 12.20 6.60 -32.63
N LEU A 5 12.15 6.29 -31.33
CA LEU A 5 11.54 7.17 -30.32
C LEU A 5 12.30 8.50 -30.24
N GLU A 6 13.64 8.46 -30.22
CA GLU A 6 14.49 9.66 -30.31
C GLU A 6 14.25 10.44 -31.60
N GLN A 7 14.17 9.78 -32.75
CA GLN A 7 13.91 10.44 -34.04
C GLN A 7 12.55 11.14 -34.06
N GLN A 8 11.50 10.52 -33.50
CA GLN A 8 10.17 11.14 -33.41
C GLN A 8 10.18 12.36 -32.48
N GLU A 9 10.93 12.32 -31.37
CA GLU A 9 11.08 13.46 -30.47
C GLU A 9 11.84 14.62 -31.13
N ILE A 10 12.91 14.32 -31.88
CA ILE A 10 13.67 15.32 -32.65
C ILE A 10 12.77 15.99 -33.70
N VAL A 11 11.92 15.22 -34.38
CA VAL A 11 10.95 15.76 -35.34
C VAL A 11 9.97 16.72 -34.64
N LEU A 12 9.37 16.31 -33.51
CA LEU A 12 8.45 17.16 -32.76
C LEU A 12 9.11 18.46 -32.27
N LYS A 13 10.37 18.39 -31.80
CA LYS A 13 11.17 19.56 -31.40
C LYS A 13 11.45 20.49 -32.57
N ASN A 14 11.83 19.95 -33.73
CA ASN A 14 12.20 20.73 -34.90
C ASN A 14 11.02 21.45 -35.57
N TYR A 15 9.80 20.93 -35.44
CA TYR A 15 8.60 21.57 -35.98
C TYR A 15 7.93 22.57 -35.03
N GLY A 16 8.46 22.78 -33.82
CA GLY A 16 7.94 23.77 -32.86
C GLY A 16 6.54 23.44 -32.30
N ARG A 17 6.04 22.22 -32.51
CA ARG A 17 4.67 21.81 -32.16
C ARG A 17 4.50 21.38 -30.70
N TRP A 18 5.53 21.55 -29.87
CA TRP A 18 5.50 21.24 -28.44
C TRP A 18 4.41 21.98 -27.69
N SER A 19 4.03 23.18 -28.14
CA SER A 19 2.94 23.97 -27.56
C SER A 19 1.54 23.48 -27.94
N GLU A 20 1.42 22.62 -28.96
CA GLU A 20 0.16 22.05 -29.45
C GLU A 20 -0.06 20.61 -28.95
N THR A 21 0.99 19.95 -28.48
CA THR A 21 0.93 18.58 -27.99
C THR A 21 0.39 18.53 -26.57
N ASP A 22 -0.58 17.65 -26.31
CA ASP A 22 -0.94 17.30 -24.94
C ASP A 22 0.26 16.61 -24.27
N LEU A 23 0.87 17.31 -23.33
CA LEU A 23 2.08 16.86 -22.66
C LEU A 23 1.85 15.55 -21.89
N LEU A 24 0.66 15.36 -21.31
CA LEU A 24 0.34 14.18 -20.53
C LEU A 24 0.18 12.95 -21.43
N GLU A 25 -0.54 13.11 -22.55
CA GLU A 25 -0.70 12.06 -23.55
C GLU A 25 0.65 11.65 -24.14
N TYR A 26 1.50 12.63 -24.49
CA TYR A 26 2.84 12.38 -24.99
C TYR A 26 3.72 11.61 -23.99
N ILE A 27 3.70 12.01 -22.71
CA ILE A 27 4.46 11.32 -21.66
C ILE A 27 3.94 9.89 -21.49
N ALA A 28 2.62 9.69 -21.44
CA ALA A 28 2.02 8.37 -21.30
C ALA A 28 2.40 7.44 -22.45
N ASP A 29 2.33 7.92 -23.69
CA ASP A 29 2.72 7.14 -24.87
C ASP A 29 4.21 6.80 -24.87
N ARG A 30 5.08 7.72 -24.43
CA ARG A 30 6.52 7.45 -24.33
C ARG A 30 6.84 6.43 -23.26
N LEU A 31 6.20 6.49 -22.10
CA LEU A 31 6.37 5.50 -21.05
C LEU A 31 5.90 4.12 -21.53
N ARG A 32 4.72 4.04 -22.18
CA ARG A 32 4.22 2.79 -22.76
C ARG A 32 5.18 2.19 -23.77
N ALA A 33 5.77 3.00 -24.65
CA ALA A 33 6.74 2.53 -25.65
C ALA A 33 8.07 2.06 -25.03
N VAL A 34 8.45 2.60 -23.86
CA VAL A 34 9.61 2.11 -23.09
C VAL A 34 9.27 0.80 -22.41
N ASP A 35 8.07 0.69 -21.83
CA ASP A 35 7.62 -0.54 -21.17
C ASP A 35 7.56 -1.71 -22.16
N GLU A 36 7.00 -1.50 -23.37
CA GLU A 36 6.98 -2.52 -24.44
C GLU A 36 8.37 -2.95 -24.92
N LEU A 37 9.40 -2.15 -24.68
CA LEU A 37 10.78 -2.48 -25.04
C LEU A 37 11.47 -3.33 -23.96
N ILE A 38 11.09 -3.13 -22.70
CA ILE A 38 11.72 -3.75 -21.54
C ILE A 38 10.99 -5.03 -21.13
N TYR A 39 9.66 -5.07 -21.29
CA TYR A 39 8.82 -6.14 -20.81
C TYR A 39 8.04 -6.76 -21.98
N ALA A 40 8.07 -8.09 -22.05
CA ALA A 40 7.19 -8.85 -22.92
C ALA A 40 5.87 -9.12 -22.18
N PRO A 41 4.72 -9.25 -22.88
CA PRO A 41 3.44 -9.57 -22.24
C PRO A 41 3.51 -10.85 -21.37
N GLU A 42 4.34 -11.82 -21.77
CA GLU A 42 4.54 -13.07 -21.04
C GLU A 42 5.30 -12.87 -19.72
N ASP A 43 6.05 -11.78 -19.55
CA ASP A 43 6.68 -11.42 -18.28
C ASP A 43 5.64 -11.09 -17.19
N PHE A 44 4.39 -10.81 -17.61
CA PHE A 44 3.26 -10.57 -16.74
C PHE A 44 2.37 -11.81 -16.56
N ASP A 45 2.70 -12.95 -17.15
CA ASP A 45 1.93 -14.18 -16.93
C ASP A 45 1.95 -14.57 -15.45
N GLY A 46 0.74 -14.66 -14.87
CA GLY A 46 0.54 -14.93 -13.45
C GLY A 46 0.69 -13.72 -12.53
N PHE A 47 0.84 -12.50 -13.07
CA PHE A 47 0.60 -11.27 -12.33
C PHE A 47 -0.88 -10.91 -12.42
N HIS A 48 -1.47 -10.63 -11.28
CA HIS A 48 -2.83 -10.10 -11.20
C HIS A 48 -2.76 -8.58 -11.10
N GLU A 49 -3.78 -7.90 -11.61
CA GLU A 49 -3.93 -6.47 -11.40
C GLU A 49 -4.09 -6.22 -9.89
N VAL A 50 -3.11 -5.55 -9.29
CA VAL A 50 -3.11 -5.15 -7.89
C VAL A 50 -3.14 -3.64 -7.86
N GLU A 51 -4.28 -3.09 -7.49
CA GLU A 51 -4.47 -1.67 -7.30
C GLU A 51 -3.99 -1.28 -5.90
N GLU A 52 -2.91 -0.52 -5.82
CA GLU A 52 -2.43 0.02 -4.55
C GLU A 52 -3.27 1.25 -4.15
N LEU A 53 -4.05 1.10 -3.09
CA LEU A 53 -4.95 2.14 -2.58
C LEU A 53 -4.21 3.14 -1.70
N ALA A 54 -3.23 2.67 -0.94
CA ALA A 54 -2.34 3.48 -0.13
C ALA A 54 -1.10 2.66 0.28
N GLN A 55 0.01 3.34 0.54
CA GLN A 55 1.19 2.74 1.17
C GLN A 55 1.76 3.67 2.23
N VAL A 56 2.41 3.10 3.24
CA VAL A 56 3.13 3.89 4.24
C VAL A 56 4.28 3.12 4.84
N GLN A 57 5.37 3.83 5.13
CA GLN A 57 6.48 3.27 5.89
C GLN A 57 6.06 3.09 7.36
N ILE A 58 6.45 1.97 7.94
CA ILE A 58 6.29 1.64 9.37
C ILE A 58 7.68 1.40 9.99
N ALA A 59 7.73 0.90 11.23
CA ALA A 59 8.99 0.66 11.92
C ALA A 59 9.97 -0.23 11.11
N ASN A 60 11.27 -0.07 11.40
CA ASN A 60 12.35 -0.88 10.83
C ASN A 60 12.41 -0.89 9.29
N VAL A 61 12.07 0.24 8.64
CA VAL A 61 12.02 0.42 7.18
C VAL A 61 11.02 -0.48 6.43
N SER A 62 10.23 -1.26 7.17
CA SER A 62 9.11 -2.03 6.64
C SER A 62 8.00 -1.10 6.16
N VAL A 63 7.12 -1.62 5.32
CA VAL A 63 6.05 -0.91 4.63
C VAL A 63 4.74 -1.65 4.90
N ALA A 64 3.70 -0.90 5.21
CA ALA A 64 2.32 -1.37 5.16
C ALA A 64 1.72 -0.95 3.80
N VAL A 65 1.04 -1.87 3.14
CA VAL A 65 0.42 -1.64 1.82
C VAL A 65 -1.06 -1.98 1.90
N ALA A 66 -1.91 -1.04 1.50
CA ALA A 66 -3.33 -1.25 1.29
C ALA A 66 -3.61 -1.43 -0.19
N CYS A 67 -4.26 -2.52 -0.57
CA CYS A 67 -4.49 -2.87 -1.95
C CYS A 67 -5.84 -3.53 -2.19
N ARG A 68 -6.29 -3.50 -3.45
CA ARG A 68 -7.44 -4.23 -3.98
C ARG A 68 -6.99 -5.07 -5.18
N SER A 69 -7.54 -6.26 -5.31
CA SER A 69 -7.31 -7.13 -6.47
C SER A 69 -8.44 -8.14 -6.58
N ASP A 70 -8.68 -8.65 -7.79
CA ASP A 70 -9.57 -9.79 -8.03
C ASP A 70 -8.93 -11.13 -7.62
N ALA A 71 -7.63 -11.13 -7.35
CA ALA A 71 -6.89 -12.30 -6.88
C ALA A 71 -7.05 -12.52 -5.37
N SER A 72 -6.75 -13.73 -4.92
CA SER A 72 -6.75 -14.04 -3.50
C SER A 72 -5.65 -13.29 -2.74
N ILE A 73 -5.88 -13.02 -1.45
CA ILE A 73 -4.88 -12.38 -0.58
C ILE A 73 -3.52 -13.12 -0.59
N ASP A 74 -3.51 -14.44 -0.79
CA ASP A 74 -2.30 -15.25 -0.86
C ASP A 74 -1.51 -15.00 -2.16
N GLU A 75 -2.20 -14.84 -3.28
CA GLU A 75 -1.58 -14.50 -4.57
C GLU A 75 -1.03 -13.07 -4.55
N VAL A 76 -1.83 -12.12 -4.06
CA VAL A 76 -1.40 -10.73 -3.90
C VAL A 76 -0.21 -10.62 -2.95
N GLN A 77 -0.21 -11.37 -1.84
CA GLN A 77 0.93 -11.42 -0.94
C GLN A 77 2.20 -11.90 -1.67
N ARG A 78 2.13 -13.01 -2.42
CA ARG A 78 3.29 -13.52 -3.17
C ARG A 78 3.80 -12.50 -4.18
N GLN A 79 2.89 -11.82 -4.89
CA GLN A 79 3.24 -10.81 -5.88
C GLN A 79 3.90 -9.59 -5.23
N LEU A 80 3.31 -9.04 -4.17
CA LEU A 80 3.87 -7.90 -3.44
C LEU A 80 5.18 -8.25 -2.74
N GLN A 81 5.37 -9.50 -2.31
CA GLN A 81 6.66 -9.97 -1.79
C GLN A 81 7.77 -9.96 -2.85
N LYS A 82 7.47 -10.17 -4.14
CA LYS A 82 8.47 -10.01 -5.21
C LYS A 82 8.88 -8.55 -5.41
N VAL A 83 7.94 -7.61 -5.23
CA VAL A 83 8.16 -6.17 -5.43
C VAL A 83 8.86 -5.52 -4.24
N TYR A 84 8.30 -5.71 -3.04
CA TYR A 84 8.77 -5.07 -1.81
C TYR A 84 9.82 -5.90 -1.05
N GLY A 85 9.98 -7.18 -1.40
CA GLY A 85 10.92 -8.08 -0.74
C GLY A 85 10.60 -8.22 0.75
N GLN A 86 11.65 -8.21 1.56
CA GLN A 86 11.54 -8.31 3.03
C GLN A 86 10.94 -7.07 3.69
N ARG A 87 10.77 -5.96 2.96
CA ARG A 87 10.20 -4.73 3.52
C ARG A 87 8.68 -4.79 3.64
N LEU A 88 8.01 -5.75 3.01
CA LEU A 88 6.57 -5.88 3.15
C LEU A 88 6.20 -6.38 4.55
N GLY A 89 5.80 -5.46 5.42
CA GLY A 89 5.54 -5.76 6.82
C GLY A 89 4.09 -6.10 7.12
N ILE A 90 3.15 -5.35 6.52
CA ILE A 90 1.72 -5.51 6.73
C ILE A 90 0.99 -5.38 5.40
N LEU A 91 0.09 -6.31 5.13
CA LEU A 91 -0.81 -6.30 3.98
C LEU A 91 -2.23 -5.97 4.46
N ILE A 92 -2.84 -4.95 3.88
CA ILE A 92 -4.23 -4.54 4.12
C ILE A 92 -4.99 -4.80 2.83
N PHE A 93 -5.70 -5.91 2.76
CA PHE A 93 -6.41 -6.34 1.57
C PHE A 93 -7.87 -5.87 1.62
N GLN A 94 -8.33 -5.17 0.58
CA GLN A 94 -9.73 -4.78 0.44
C GLN A 94 -10.49 -5.89 -0.29
N ASP A 95 -11.39 -6.58 0.42
CA ASP A 95 -12.31 -7.56 -0.19
C ASP A 95 -13.51 -6.85 -0.85
N ASP A 96 -14.06 -5.85 -0.16
CA ASP A 96 -15.19 -5.04 -0.59
C ASP A 96 -14.94 -3.58 -0.22
N PRO A 97 -15.69 -2.60 -0.78
CA PRO A 97 -15.54 -1.18 -0.44
C PRO A 97 -15.50 -0.85 1.06
N SER A 98 -16.15 -1.65 1.89
CA SER A 98 -16.17 -1.51 3.36
C SER A 98 -15.56 -2.70 4.11
N THR A 99 -15.01 -3.70 3.41
CA THR A 99 -14.45 -4.91 4.06
C THR A 99 -12.96 -5.02 3.77
N TYR A 100 -12.16 -5.10 4.83
CA TYR A 100 -10.72 -5.25 4.74
C TYR A 100 -10.23 -6.41 5.59
N ARG A 101 -9.19 -7.10 5.11
CA ARG A 101 -8.41 -8.07 5.87
C ARG A 101 -7.01 -7.55 6.11
N LEU A 102 -6.51 -7.71 7.33
CA LEU A 102 -5.15 -7.31 7.70
C LEU A 102 -4.32 -8.57 7.88
N ARG A 103 -3.11 -8.57 7.35
CA ARG A 103 -2.14 -9.64 7.54
C ARG A 103 -0.78 -9.07 7.89
N GLN A 104 -0.22 -9.53 9.00
CA GLN A 104 1.16 -9.21 9.37
C GLN A 104 2.09 -10.25 8.76
N LEU A 105 3.07 -9.76 8.01
CA LEU A 105 4.02 -10.57 7.25
C LEU A 105 5.42 -10.53 7.88
N ASP A 106 5.75 -9.42 8.53
CA ASP A 106 7.00 -9.24 9.25
C ASP A 106 6.79 -9.42 10.76
N GLY A 107 7.25 -10.57 11.28
CA GLY A 107 7.21 -10.88 12.71
C GLY A 107 8.24 -10.14 13.55
N SER A 108 9.18 -9.42 12.93
CA SER A 108 10.19 -8.61 13.63
C SER A 108 9.71 -7.20 13.99
N LEU A 109 8.49 -6.84 13.55
CA LEU A 109 7.86 -5.58 13.88
C LEU A 109 7.68 -5.41 15.40
N PRO A 110 7.77 -4.18 15.92
CA PRO A 110 7.77 -3.90 17.36
C PRO A 110 6.40 -4.10 18.03
N ALA A 111 5.35 -4.35 17.25
CA ALA A 111 3.99 -4.54 17.71
C ALA A 111 3.34 -5.70 16.93
N SER A 112 2.15 -6.09 17.35
CA SER A 112 1.30 -7.06 16.68
C SER A 112 0.02 -6.42 16.16
N LEU A 113 -0.74 -7.13 15.33
CA LEU A 113 -2.01 -6.63 14.80
C LEU A 113 -3.03 -6.28 15.89
N GLU A 114 -2.97 -6.86 17.09
CA GLU A 114 -3.83 -6.49 18.23
C GLU A 114 -3.76 -5.00 18.52
N ARG A 115 -2.55 -4.43 18.49
CA ARG A 115 -2.35 -3.00 18.73
C ARG A 115 -2.95 -2.14 17.62
N ALA A 116 -2.90 -2.61 16.38
CA ALA A 116 -3.60 -1.96 15.27
C ALA A 116 -5.12 -2.07 15.43
N TYR A 117 -5.65 -3.23 15.83
CA TYR A 117 -7.09 -3.40 16.07
C TYR A 117 -7.59 -2.49 17.18
N GLU A 118 -6.85 -2.33 18.28
CA GLU A 118 -7.18 -1.37 19.34
C GLU A 118 -7.35 0.04 18.78
N ARG A 119 -6.41 0.49 17.94
CA ARG A 119 -6.46 1.82 17.31
C ARG A 119 -7.61 1.95 16.32
N LEU A 120 -7.78 0.97 15.44
CA LEU A 120 -8.85 0.95 14.46
C LEU A 120 -10.23 0.93 15.14
N ASN A 121 -10.40 0.19 16.23
CA ASN A 121 -11.63 0.16 17.01
C ASN A 121 -11.96 1.47 17.74
N LEU A 122 -10.97 2.33 17.98
CA LEU A 122 -11.18 3.67 18.54
C LEU A 122 -11.54 4.69 17.45
N LEU A 123 -11.00 4.53 16.25
CA LEU A 123 -11.15 5.47 15.14
C LEU A 123 -12.39 5.18 14.28
N ASP A 124 -12.76 3.92 14.12
CA ASP A 124 -13.83 3.49 13.22
C ASP A 124 -15.22 3.80 13.81
N PRO A 125 -16.00 4.71 13.21
CA PRO A 125 -17.34 5.04 13.68
C PRO A 125 -18.32 3.85 13.60
N ALA A 126 -18.06 2.85 12.76
CA ALA A 126 -18.88 1.65 12.66
C ALA A 126 -18.77 0.76 13.91
N VAL A 127 -17.74 0.98 14.75
CA VAL A 127 -17.51 0.24 15.98
C VAL A 127 -18.26 0.92 17.13
N LYS A 128 -19.35 0.29 17.57
CA LYS A 128 -20.11 0.75 18.75
C LYS A 128 -19.54 0.15 20.04
N SER A 129 -19.50 0.95 21.10
CA SER A 129 -19.10 0.50 22.45
C SER A 129 -19.92 -0.73 22.88
N GLY A 130 -19.25 -1.77 23.34
CA GLY A 130 -19.89 -3.03 23.76
C GLY A 130 -20.34 -3.95 22.63
N SER A 131 -20.17 -3.58 21.35
CA SER A 131 -20.53 -4.47 20.23
C SER A 131 -19.45 -5.51 19.93
N GLU A 132 -19.88 -6.69 19.44
CA GLU A 132 -19.00 -7.71 18.85
C GLU A 132 -18.52 -7.34 17.43
N ASN A 133 -19.00 -6.21 16.90
CA ASN A 133 -18.71 -5.75 15.55
C ASN A 133 -17.46 -4.85 15.56
N ARG A 134 -16.30 -5.48 15.75
CA ARG A 134 -15.00 -4.84 15.93
C ARG A 134 -13.98 -5.37 14.94
N TRP A 135 -12.97 -4.55 14.67
CA TRP A 135 -11.71 -5.01 14.12
C TRP A 135 -11.11 -6.08 15.04
N GLY A 136 -10.67 -7.19 14.45
CA GLY A 136 -10.06 -8.28 15.20
C GLY A 136 -9.85 -9.53 14.37
N GLY A 137 -9.28 -10.55 14.98
CA GLY A 137 -8.87 -11.79 14.31
C GLY A 137 -7.66 -12.38 15.02
N SER A 138 -6.91 -13.23 14.34
CA SER A 138 -5.61 -13.66 14.85
C SER A 138 -4.57 -12.54 14.69
N THR A 139 -3.45 -12.71 15.40
CA THR A 139 -2.24 -11.88 15.29
C THR A 139 -1.68 -11.88 13.86
N GLU A 140 -2.01 -12.90 13.07
CA GLU A 140 -1.56 -13.07 11.69
C GLU A 140 -2.61 -12.66 10.67
N ASN A 141 -3.91 -12.81 10.97
CA ASN A 141 -5.03 -12.54 10.07
C ASN A 141 -6.19 -11.85 10.80
N GLY A 142 -6.43 -10.59 10.46
CA GLY A 142 -7.54 -9.77 10.94
C GLY A 142 -8.56 -9.44 9.89
N ALA A 143 -9.72 -8.99 10.35
CA ALA A 143 -10.75 -8.40 9.49
C ALA A 143 -11.30 -7.11 10.09
N SER A 144 -11.76 -6.21 9.20
CA SER A 144 -12.60 -5.06 9.50
C SER A 144 -13.93 -5.48 10.11
N PRO A 145 -14.67 -4.58 10.77
CA PRO A 145 -15.80 -4.95 11.62
C PRO A 145 -16.69 -6.01 10.95
N ARG A 146 -16.76 -7.19 11.59
CA ARG A 146 -17.13 -8.46 10.94
C ARG A 146 -18.53 -8.48 10.30
N LYS A 147 -19.45 -7.63 10.76
CA LYS A 147 -20.86 -7.64 10.32
C LYS A 147 -21.22 -6.48 9.41
N THR A 148 -20.64 -5.31 9.61
CA THR A 148 -21.03 -4.09 8.88
C THR A 148 -19.97 -3.57 7.93
N GLY A 149 -18.75 -4.09 8.01
CA GLY A 149 -17.60 -3.42 7.44
C GLY A 149 -17.21 -2.16 8.21
N THR A 150 -16.13 -1.54 7.77
CA THR A 150 -15.58 -0.30 8.31
C THR A 150 -16.15 0.92 7.59
N SER A 151 -16.20 2.05 8.30
CA SER A 151 -16.43 3.37 7.68
C SER A 151 -15.12 4.14 7.42
N LEU A 152 -13.96 3.51 7.65
CA LEU A 152 -12.65 4.10 7.41
C LEU A 152 -12.24 3.96 5.94
N SER A 153 -11.60 4.99 5.40
CA SER A 153 -10.95 4.94 4.10
C SER A 153 -9.63 4.15 4.15
N PRO A 154 -9.10 3.67 3.00
CA PRO A 154 -7.78 3.02 2.94
C PRO A 154 -6.68 3.84 3.62
N THR A 155 -6.68 5.15 3.40
CA THR A 155 -5.72 6.08 4.00
C THR A 155 -5.88 6.17 5.51
N GLN A 156 -7.11 6.18 6.05
CA GLN A 156 -7.31 6.20 7.50
C GLN A 156 -6.86 4.88 8.15
N ILE A 157 -7.12 3.74 7.49
CA ILE A 157 -6.70 2.43 7.97
C ILE A 157 -5.17 2.35 8.00
N ILE A 158 -4.49 2.75 6.92
CA ILE A 158 -3.03 2.66 6.83
C ILE A 158 -2.34 3.58 7.84
N GLU A 159 -2.92 4.74 8.12
CA GLU A 159 -2.43 5.68 9.12
C GLU A 159 -2.59 5.14 10.54
N ALA A 160 -3.73 4.52 10.85
CA ALA A 160 -3.93 3.86 12.13
C ALA A 160 -2.95 2.69 12.35
N VAL A 161 -2.68 1.92 11.29
CA VAL A 161 -1.67 0.86 11.29
C VAL A 161 -0.28 1.46 11.48
N ARG A 162 0.07 2.55 10.79
CA ARG A 162 1.33 3.25 11.00
C ARG A 162 1.51 3.62 12.46
N GLU A 163 0.56 4.31 13.06
CA GLU A 163 0.64 4.72 14.47
C GLU A 163 0.77 3.54 15.44
N ALA A 164 0.12 2.42 15.15
CA ALA A 164 0.19 1.23 16.00
C ALA A 164 1.59 0.59 16.00
N PHE A 165 2.26 0.60 14.84
CA PHE A 165 3.56 -0.03 14.63
C PHE A 165 4.73 0.96 14.72
N TRP A 166 4.47 2.25 14.70
CA TRP A 166 5.48 3.29 14.89
C TRP A 166 5.74 3.46 16.39
N ALA A 167 6.85 2.92 16.87
CA ALA A 167 7.35 3.31 18.18
C ALA A 167 7.86 4.77 18.08
N PRO A 168 7.35 5.72 18.89
CA PRO A 168 8.10 6.94 19.07
C PRO A 168 9.45 6.53 19.69
N ASN A 169 10.56 6.91 19.05
CA ASN A 169 11.86 6.88 19.70
C ASN A 169 11.82 7.84 20.90
N LEU A 170 11.25 7.40 22.02
CA LEU A 170 11.35 8.07 23.32
C LEU A 170 12.68 7.72 24.01
N SER A 171 13.74 7.56 23.22
CA SER A 171 15.11 7.48 23.68
C SER A 171 15.79 8.84 23.46
N LEU A 172 15.40 9.85 24.25
CA LEU A 172 16.23 11.01 24.68
C LEU A 172 15.36 12.05 25.39
N SER A 173 15.02 11.82 26.67
CA SER A 173 14.82 12.87 27.69
C SER A 173 14.47 12.27 29.06
N ARG A 174 15.41 11.52 29.66
CA ARG A 174 15.47 11.34 31.12
C ARG A 174 16.91 11.56 31.60
N ARG A 175 17.35 12.80 31.55
CA ARG A 175 18.39 13.36 32.44
C ARG A 175 18.09 14.83 32.69
N CYS A 176 17.12 15.11 33.56
CA CYS A 176 17.25 16.27 34.44
C CYS A 176 17.56 15.72 35.82
N ARG A 177 18.84 15.84 36.18
CA ARG A 177 19.36 15.64 37.52
C ARG A 177 18.63 16.62 38.44
N LEU A 178 18.08 16.11 39.53
CA LEU A 178 17.77 16.92 40.70
C LEU A 178 19.07 17.60 41.15
N GLN A 179 19.05 18.94 41.20
CA GLN A 179 19.94 19.71 42.05
C GLN A 179 19.34 19.79 43.45
#